data_AF-A0A1Y1V7S6-F1
#
_entry.id   AF-A0A1Y1V7S6-F1
#
_cell.length_a   1.000
_cell.length_b   1.000
_cell.length_c   1.000
_cell.angle_alpha   90.00
_cell.angle_beta   90.00
_cell.angle_gamma   90.00
#
_symmetry.space_group_name_H-M   'P 1'
#
loop_
_entity.id
_entity.type
_entity.pdbx_description
1 polymer ?
#
loop_
_entity_poly.entity_id
_entity_poly.type
_entity_poly.pdbx_seq_one_letter_code
_entity_poly.pdbx_strand_id
1 'polypeptide(L)'
;MKKCFLIYIINVLLFTLISTKAFDINNIEWLDIDHWNETEFSKLQKRSYENQIKKVDFYRGVDISSIISLENSGIRFYNTNGQQQDIFEMLANAGVNCIRVRIWNTPKTSSGKSYGGGNNDLEVAREIGSRAAKYGLPLFVDFHYSDFWADPSKQSIPKDWKNFDVDKRVFEIYRFTKGCLEWLLENGSLISMVQIGNETTCFMCGDKNMSNVMKMMNNGAKAVRDINRNILIALHFTNPNKSDTMLWYASQLASGRVDYDVFSTSYYPYWHGTLDNLKWTLNEVANKYSKRVLIAEYSYPYTNEAKTSDGCSYGSVNSKSKNVVFKYPISIDGQEQCIKDIYSTIKSTKNGIGAFYWEPAWIAPKARNDYERRQIWEQYGSSWASTAAAEYDSDASRTQTGGTSWDNQAVFDTNGKALKTIWTLGEKSAQSNATNNNQNNNQNNNNNNNNNINNNQNQNNNQSCFSIKLGYPCCNSNIVYYVDNDGQWGFENNNWCGIISNNQNAVATCTGKDQGYQCCNSCSVYYVDNDGRWGIENGEWCGIKNTCN
;
A
#
# COMPACT_ATOMS: atom_id res chain seq x y z
N MET A 1 -72.81 -10.03 -30.25
CA MET A 1 -73.61 -8.80 -30.05
C MET A 1 -72.86 -7.86 -29.10
N LYS A 2 -73.04 -6.56 -29.30
CA LYS A 2 -72.28 -5.42 -28.75
C LYS A 2 -72.38 -5.26 -27.21
N LYS A 3 -71.27 -4.73 -26.66
CA LYS A 3 -71.14 -3.66 -25.63
C LYS A 3 -71.47 -3.91 -24.14
N CYS A 4 -70.43 -3.65 -23.33
CA CYS A 4 -70.36 -2.76 -22.15
C CYS A 4 -70.95 -3.21 -20.79
N PHE A 5 -70.08 -3.26 -19.76
CA PHE A 5 -70.19 -2.69 -18.39
C PHE A 5 -68.84 -2.97 -17.67
N LEU A 6 -67.89 -2.03 -17.52
CA LEU A 6 -67.64 -1.08 -16.39
C LEU A 6 -67.69 -1.80 -15.02
N ILE A 7 -66.63 -1.90 -14.18
CA ILE A 7 -65.98 -0.85 -13.34
C ILE A 7 -64.74 -1.47 -12.61
N TYR A 8 -63.58 -0.79 -12.72
CA TYR A 8 -62.55 -0.43 -11.70
C TYR A 8 -61.91 -1.44 -10.70
N ILE A 9 -60.62 -1.19 -10.41
CA ILE A 9 -59.69 -1.77 -9.39
C ILE A 9 -59.04 -3.10 -9.87
N ILE A 10 -57.75 -3.21 -10.22
CA ILE A 10 -56.52 -2.97 -9.44
C ILE A 10 -55.34 -2.74 -10.41
N ASN A 11 -54.62 -1.63 -10.20
CA ASN A 11 -53.39 -1.24 -10.88
C ASN A 11 -52.16 -1.68 -10.04
N VAL A 12 -52.03 -2.99 -9.80
CA VAL A 12 -50.90 -3.60 -9.08
C VAL A 12 -50.69 -4.99 -9.70
N LEU A 13 -49.43 -5.36 -10.00
CA LEU A 13 -48.97 -6.63 -10.60
C LEU A 13 -48.69 -6.63 -12.12
N LEU A 14 -47.98 -5.62 -12.62
CA LEU A 14 -47.16 -5.79 -13.83
C LEU A 14 -45.70 -5.37 -13.58
N PHE A 15 -45.13 -5.86 -12.49
CA PHE A 15 -43.69 -5.93 -12.28
C PHE A 15 -43.40 -7.26 -11.60
N THR A 16 -42.90 -8.22 -12.38
CA THR A 16 -41.98 -9.32 -12.01
C THR A 16 -42.20 -10.48 -12.96
N LEU A 17 -41.56 -10.45 -14.12
CA LEU A 17 -41.22 -11.64 -14.89
C LEU A 17 -39.87 -11.38 -15.59
N ILE A 18 -38.87 -11.01 -14.78
CA ILE A 18 -37.48 -11.34 -15.11
C ILE A 18 -37.27 -12.70 -14.45
N SER A 19 -37.09 -13.71 -15.29
CA SER A 19 -36.69 -15.05 -14.88
C SER A 19 -35.33 -14.98 -14.17
N THR A 20 -35.34 -14.80 -12.85
CA THR A 20 -34.21 -15.19 -12.02
C THR A 20 -34.29 -16.69 -11.89
N LYS A 21 -33.41 -17.43 -12.57
CA LYS A 21 -33.06 -18.77 -12.07
C LYS A 21 -32.66 -18.58 -10.62
N ALA A 22 -33.48 -19.06 -9.68
CA ALA A 22 -33.15 -19.03 -8.27
C ALA A 22 -31.82 -19.77 -8.11
N PHE A 23 -30.82 -19.06 -7.60
CA PHE A 23 -29.51 -19.58 -7.31
C PHE A 23 -29.66 -20.58 -6.15
N ASP A 24 -29.37 -21.86 -6.40
CA ASP A 24 -29.52 -22.91 -5.39
C ASP A 24 -28.33 -22.88 -4.43
N ILE A 25 -28.57 -22.34 -3.24
CA ILE A 25 -27.59 -22.18 -2.16
C ILE A 25 -27.00 -23.50 -1.67
N ASN A 26 -27.71 -24.62 -1.87
CA ASN A 26 -27.28 -25.94 -1.40
C ASN A 26 -26.28 -26.61 -2.36
N ASN A 27 -26.12 -26.08 -3.57
CA ASN A 27 -25.17 -26.59 -4.56
C ASN A 27 -23.82 -25.84 -4.55
N ILE A 28 -23.60 -24.89 -3.63
CA ILE A 28 -22.26 -24.33 -3.43
C ILE A 28 -21.50 -25.29 -2.52
N GLU A 29 -20.83 -26.25 -3.13
CA GLU A 29 -19.84 -27.07 -2.44
C GLU A 29 -18.62 -26.19 -2.12
N TRP A 30 -18.47 -25.86 -0.84
CA TRP A 30 -17.30 -25.16 -0.32
C TRP A 30 -16.15 -26.15 -0.23
N LEU A 31 -14.99 -25.79 -0.77
CA LEU A 31 -13.80 -26.63 -0.64
C LEU A 31 -13.46 -26.83 0.83
N ASP A 32 -13.43 -28.10 1.24
CA ASP A 32 -12.91 -28.52 2.51
C ASP A 32 -11.37 -28.47 2.44
N ILE A 33 -10.83 -27.31 2.81
CA ILE A 33 -9.39 -27.01 2.78
C ILE A 33 -8.62 -27.94 3.73
N ASP A 34 -9.26 -28.46 4.77
CA ASP A 34 -8.61 -29.29 5.78
C ASP A 34 -8.19 -30.66 5.20
N HIS A 35 -8.73 -31.05 4.03
CA HIS A 35 -8.38 -32.29 3.32
C HIS A 35 -7.32 -32.12 2.22
N TRP A 36 -6.81 -30.90 1.97
CA TRP A 36 -5.77 -30.63 0.97
C TRP A 36 -4.35 -30.72 1.59
N ASN A 37 -3.65 -31.82 1.33
CA ASN A 37 -2.24 -32.14 1.67
C ASN A 37 -1.66 -31.44 2.94
N GLU A 38 -1.92 -32.06 4.10
CA GLU A 38 -1.56 -31.62 5.47
C GLU A 38 -0.05 -31.40 5.74
N THR A 39 0.84 -31.88 4.88
CA THR A 39 2.30 -31.90 5.12
C THR A 39 2.99 -30.53 5.04
N GLU A 40 2.38 -29.53 4.39
CA GLU A 40 2.84 -28.14 4.48
C GLU A 40 2.04 -27.29 5.48
N PHE A 41 0.77 -27.63 5.71
CA PHE A 41 -0.13 -26.89 6.60
C PHE A 41 0.28 -27.02 8.08
N SER A 42 0.79 -28.20 8.46
CA SER A 42 1.22 -28.51 9.83
C SER A 42 2.52 -27.81 10.27
N LYS A 43 3.26 -27.17 9.35
CA LYS A 43 4.44 -26.36 9.66
C LYS A 43 4.12 -24.89 9.96
N LEU A 44 2.88 -24.45 9.73
CA LEU A 44 2.41 -23.11 10.05
C LEU A 44 1.88 -23.07 11.48
N GLN A 45 2.79 -22.98 12.45
CA GLN A 45 2.41 -22.80 13.85
C GLN A 45 1.57 -21.52 13.98
N LYS A 46 0.42 -21.62 14.67
CA LYS A 46 -0.43 -20.48 15.02
C LYS A 46 0.35 -19.53 15.94
N ARG A 47 0.95 -18.49 15.36
CA ARG A 47 1.60 -17.40 16.08
C ARG A 47 0.52 -16.40 16.54
N SER A 48 0.63 -15.90 17.77
CA SER A 48 -0.30 -14.89 18.28
C SER A 48 0.18 -13.50 17.87
N TYR A 49 -0.53 -12.87 16.94
CA TYR A 49 -0.24 -11.51 16.44
C TYR A 49 -1.16 -10.44 17.05
N GLU A 50 -1.78 -10.71 18.20
CA GLU A 50 -2.83 -9.85 18.79
C GLU A 50 -2.43 -8.38 18.92
N ASN A 51 -1.19 -8.10 19.34
CA ASN A 51 -0.69 -6.73 19.50
C ASN A 51 -0.49 -5.98 18.18
N GLN A 52 -0.37 -6.70 17.06
CA GLN A 52 -0.16 -6.13 15.74
C GLN A 52 -1.47 -5.90 14.98
N ILE A 53 -2.58 -6.48 15.46
CA ILE A 53 -3.89 -6.23 14.90
C ILE A 53 -4.46 -4.95 15.52
N LYS A 54 -4.62 -3.91 14.69
CA LYS A 54 -5.08 -2.60 15.14
C LYS A 54 -6.49 -2.35 14.65
N LYS A 55 -7.37 -1.90 15.54
CA LYS A 55 -8.71 -1.44 15.17
C LYS A 55 -8.65 0.05 14.88
N VAL A 56 -9.34 0.47 13.83
CA VAL A 56 -9.53 1.89 13.48
C VAL A 56 -11.02 2.14 13.39
N ASP A 57 -11.52 3.08 14.21
CA ASP A 57 -12.95 3.37 14.29
C ASP A 57 -13.48 4.10 13.05
N PHE A 58 -12.67 5.03 12.53
CA PHE A 58 -12.95 5.74 11.29
C PHE A 58 -11.66 5.96 10.51
N TYR A 59 -11.60 5.40 9.30
CA TYR A 59 -10.44 5.42 8.42
C TYR A 59 -10.29 6.77 7.72
N ARG A 60 -9.14 7.39 7.95
CA ARG A 60 -8.59 8.52 7.21
C ARG A 60 -7.35 8.02 6.51
N GLY A 61 -7.58 7.22 5.49
CA GLY A 61 -6.54 6.40 4.89
C GLY A 61 -5.96 7.02 3.63
N VAL A 62 -4.78 6.51 3.25
CA VAL A 62 -4.19 6.78 1.94
C VAL A 62 -3.60 5.50 1.37
N ASP A 63 -3.61 5.36 0.05
CA ASP A 63 -2.83 4.36 -0.68
C ASP A 63 -1.54 5.01 -1.17
N ILE A 64 -0.38 4.54 -0.72
CA ILE A 64 0.93 5.04 -1.16
C ILE A 64 1.77 3.91 -1.73
N SER A 65 1.17 2.92 -2.39
CA SER A 65 1.92 1.73 -2.79
C SER A 65 3.02 2.00 -3.83
N SER A 66 2.97 3.13 -4.54
CA SER A 66 4.07 3.53 -5.42
C SER A 66 5.34 3.98 -4.67
N ILE A 67 5.28 4.25 -3.36
CA ILE A 67 6.29 5.05 -2.63
C ILE A 67 7.72 4.53 -2.74
N ILE A 68 7.92 3.21 -2.61
CA ILE A 68 9.27 2.60 -2.66
C ILE A 68 9.89 2.81 -4.04
N SER A 69 9.12 2.58 -5.11
CA SER A 69 9.58 2.81 -6.48
C SER A 69 9.91 4.29 -6.73
N LEU A 70 9.15 5.22 -6.15
CA LEU A 70 9.38 6.65 -6.31
C LEU A 70 10.69 7.10 -5.65
N GLU A 71 10.93 6.65 -4.42
CA GLU A 71 12.15 6.96 -3.69
C GLU A 71 13.41 6.37 -4.37
N ASN A 72 13.28 5.15 -4.91
CA ASN A 72 14.31 4.49 -5.74
C ASN A 72 14.58 5.26 -7.04
N SER A 73 13.55 5.88 -7.62
CA SER A 73 13.66 6.82 -8.74
C SER A 73 14.25 8.19 -8.36
N GLY A 74 14.72 8.37 -7.13
CA GLY A 74 15.36 9.59 -6.66
C GLY A 74 14.41 10.68 -6.14
N ILE A 75 13.11 10.40 -6.03
CA ILE A 75 12.15 11.34 -5.45
C ILE A 75 12.41 11.46 -3.95
N ARG A 76 12.30 12.68 -3.42
CA ARG A 76 12.38 12.99 -2.00
C ARG A 76 11.19 13.86 -1.64
N PHE A 77 10.66 13.65 -0.44
CA PHE A 77 9.48 14.37 0.04
C PHE A 77 9.86 15.39 1.11
N TYR A 78 9.13 16.49 1.12
CA TYR A 78 9.37 17.64 1.99
C TYR A 78 8.05 18.07 2.61
N ASN A 79 8.10 18.45 3.89
CA ASN A 79 6.93 18.96 4.59
C ASN A 79 6.52 20.34 4.06
N THR A 80 5.43 20.90 4.59
CA THR A 80 4.91 22.22 4.17
C THR A 80 5.91 23.36 4.38
N ASN A 81 6.87 23.19 5.30
CA ASN A 81 7.96 24.15 5.55
C ASN A 81 9.15 23.96 4.60
N GLY A 82 9.14 22.95 3.73
CA GLY A 82 10.21 22.65 2.79
C GLY A 82 11.37 21.84 3.37
N GLN A 83 11.19 21.23 4.55
CA GLN A 83 12.21 20.36 5.14
C GLN A 83 11.98 18.92 4.67
N GLN A 84 13.05 18.23 4.26
CA GLN A 84 12.96 16.83 3.87
C GLN A 84 12.47 15.99 5.06
N GLN A 85 11.47 15.15 4.83
CA GLN A 85 10.84 14.37 5.88
C GLN A 85 10.30 13.06 5.31
N ASP A 86 10.27 12.01 6.13
CA ASP A 86 9.67 10.73 5.76
C ASP A 86 8.15 10.93 5.54
N ILE A 87 7.65 10.42 4.41
CA ILE A 87 6.24 10.61 4.04
C ILE A 87 5.29 9.94 5.05
N PHE A 88 5.69 8.80 5.62
CA PHE A 88 4.86 8.11 6.62
C PHE A 88 4.68 8.96 7.87
N GLU A 89 5.75 9.66 8.30
CA GLU A 89 5.69 10.61 9.41
C GLU A 89 4.78 11.81 9.07
N MET A 90 4.94 12.38 7.87
CA MET A 90 4.12 13.51 7.43
C MET A 90 2.64 13.16 7.40
N LEU A 91 2.29 11.97 6.89
CA LEU A 91 0.92 11.47 6.85
C LEU A 91 0.35 11.25 8.27
N ALA A 92 1.12 10.60 9.15
CA ALA A 92 0.72 10.41 10.55
C ALA A 92 0.49 11.76 11.26
N ASN A 93 1.42 12.72 11.09
CA ASN A 93 1.30 14.07 11.62
C ASN A 93 0.07 14.80 11.06
N ALA A 94 -0.23 14.60 9.77
CA ALA A 94 -1.43 15.13 9.13
C ALA A 94 -2.75 14.49 9.63
N GLY A 95 -2.69 13.40 10.40
CA GLY A 95 -3.85 12.71 10.96
C GLY A 95 -4.35 11.52 10.13
N VAL A 96 -3.60 11.12 9.09
CA VAL A 96 -3.81 9.83 8.43
C VAL A 96 -3.58 8.74 9.45
N ASN A 97 -4.43 7.71 9.44
CA ASN A 97 -4.42 6.66 10.46
C ASN A 97 -4.41 5.24 9.91
N CYS A 98 -4.25 5.08 8.59
CA CYS A 98 -4.11 3.77 7.95
C CYS A 98 -3.46 3.94 6.57
N ILE A 99 -2.58 3.01 6.21
CA ILE A 99 -1.98 2.95 4.87
C ILE A 99 -2.58 1.77 4.12
N ARG A 100 -3.20 2.02 2.97
CA ARG A 100 -3.56 0.98 2.01
C ARG A 100 -2.35 0.62 1.16
N VAL A 101 -2.16 -0.67 0.90
CA VAL A 101 -1.07 -1.18 0.07
C VAL A 101 -1.58 -2.29 -0.83
N ARG A 102 -1.44 -2.11 -2.16
CA ARG A 102 -1.75 -3.17 -3.13
C ARG A 102 -0.66 -4.22 -3.17
N ILE A 103 -1.05 -5.47 -3.42
CA ILE A 103 -0.16 -6.61 -3.57
C ILE A 103 -0.54 -7.39 -4.83
N TRP A 104 0.42 -7.51 -5.72
CA TRP A 104 0.42 -8.42 -6.86
C TRP A 104 1.19 -9.70 -6.53
N ASN A 105 0.80 -10.80 -7.17
CA ASN A 105 1.43 -12.10 -6.97
C ASN A 105 2.88 -12.09 -7.43
N THR A 106 3.11 -11.89 -8.73
CA THR A 106 4.45 -11.87 -9.34
C THR A 106 4.56 -10.79 -10.43
N PRO A 107 4.71 -9.49 -10.06
CA PRO A 107 4.67 -8.34 -10.98
C PRO A 107 5.96 -8.13 -11.79
N LYS A 108 6.49 -9.21 -12.35
CA LYS A 108 7.72 -9.25 -13.11
C LYS A 108 7.68 -10.34 -14.17
N THR A 109 8.51 -10.16 -15.20
CA THR A 109 8.77 -11.17 -16.22
C THR A 109 9.57 -12.33 -15.65
N SER A 110 9.66 -13.43 -16.41
CA SER A 110 10.56 -14.56 -16.09
C SER A 110 12.04 -14.18 -16.02
N SER A 111 12.45 -13.07 -16.67
CA SER A 111 13.80 -12.51 -16.59
C SER A 111 13.98 -11.49 -15.46
N GLY A 112 12.97 -11.33 -14.60
CA GLY A 112 13.01 -10.44 -13.45
C GLY A 112 12.76 -8.97 -13.76
N LYS A 113 12.34 -8.62 -14.98
CA LYS A 113 11.99 -7.24 -15.32
C LYS A 113 10.64 -6.88 -14.71
N SER A 114 10.59 -5.82 -13.92
CA SER A 114 9.34 -5.38 -13.30
C SER A 114 8.33 -4.90 -14.34
N TYR A 115 7.05 -5.13 -14.07
CA TYR A 115 5.91 -4.57 -14.81
C TYR A 115 5.64 -3.08 -14.53
N GLY A 116 6.35 -2.47 -13.57
CA GLY A 116 6.11 -1.10 -13.15
C GLY A 116 4.96 -0.98 -12.16
N GLY A 117 4.28 0.16 -12.13
CA GLY A 117 3.14 0.40 -11.24
C GLY A 117 3.49 0.37 -9.75
N GLY A 118 4.77 0.61 -9.43
CA GLY A 118 5.32 0.52 -8.09
C GLY A 118 5.97 -0.83 -7.73
N ASN A 119 5.91 -1.83 -8.62
CA ASN A 119 6.50 -3.16 -8.43
C ASN A 119 5.94 -3.88 -7.19
N ASN A 120 4.66 -3.66 -6.90
CA ASN A 120 4.03 -3.98 -5.62
C ASN A 120 3.85 -5.48 -5.38
N ASP A 121 4.94 -6.17 -5.07
CA ASP A 121 4.93 -7.54 -4.56
C ASP A 121 4.92 -7.58 -3.02
N LEU A 122 4.99 -8.77 -2.46
CA LEU A 122 4.98 -8.98 -1.01
C LEU A 122 6.15 -8.29 -0.30
N GLU A 123 7.31 -8.16 -0.95
CA GLU A 123 8.49 -7.54 -0.33
C GLU A 123 8.36 -6.01 -0.28
N VAL A 124 7.83 -5.41 -1.34
CA VAL A 124 7.46 -3.97 -1.32
C VAL A 124 6.41 -3.70 -0.25
N ALA A 125 5.39 -4.56 -0.12
CA ALA A 125 4.37 -4.41 0.91
C ALA A 125 4.94 -4.56 2.33
N ARG A 126 5.91 -5.46 2.54
CA ARG A 126 6.64 -5.62 3.81
C ARG A 126 7.40 -4.35 4.17
N GLU A 127 8.11 -3.75 3.20
CA GLU A 127 8.85 -2.51 3.44
C GLU A 127 7.90 -1.37 3.84
N ILE A 128 6.82 -1.17 3.07
CA ILE A 128 5.78 -0.17 3.38
C ILE A 128 5.18 -0.42 4.77
N GLY A 129 4.82 -1.67 5.09
CA GLY A 129 4.23 -2.06 6.37
C GLY A 129 5.13 -1.79 7.56
N SER A 130 6.41 -2.16 7.46
CA SER A 130 7.39 -1.92 8.51
C SER A 130 7.66 -0.43 8.74
N ARG A 131 7.67 0.40 7.69
CA ARG A 131 7.81 1.86 7.79
C ARG A 131 6.57 2.52 8.37
N ALA A 132 5.38 2.11 7.92
CA ALA A 132 4.11 2.59 8.46
C ALA A 132 3.98 2.31 9.97
N ALA A 133 4.41 1.11 10.41
CA ALA A 133 4.35 0.69 11.80
C ALA A 133 5.18 1.59 12.74
N LYS A 134 6.30 2.17 12.28
CA LYS A 134 7.13 3.12 13.07
C LYS A 134 6.35 4.34 13.53
N TYR A 135 5.33 4.73 12.79
CA TYR A 135 4.45 5.88 13.08
C TYR A 135 3.05 5.43 13.54
N GLY A 136 2.90 4.16 13.92
CA GLY A 136 1.64 3.61 14.42
C GLY A 136 0.55 3.46 13.37
N LEU A 137 0.89 3.48 12.08
CA LEU A 137 -0.07 3.37 10.98
C LEU A 137 -0.26 1.89 10.60
N PRO A 138 -1.44 1.28 10.87
CA PRO A 138 -1.74 -0.05 10.40
C PRO A 138 -2.04 -0.10 8.90
N LEU A 139 -1.88 -1.29 8.32
CA LEU A 139 -2.17 -1.56 6.93
C LEU A 139 -3.64 -1.91 6.69
N PHE A 140 -4.14 -1.41 5.57
CA PHE A 140 -5.24 -1.99 4.79
C PHE A 140 -4.61 -2.75 3.61
N VAL A 141 -4.42 -4.06 3.76
CA VAL A 141 -3.72 -4.88 2.75
C VAL A 141 -4.66 -5.21 1.61
N ASP A 142 -4.30 -4.85 0.38
CA ASP A 142 -5.13 -5.06 -0.80
C ASP A 142 -4.56 -6.12 -1.73
N PHE A 143 -5.15 -7.32 -1.72
CA PHE A 143 -4.77 -8.39 -2.63
C PHE A 143 -5.53 -8.28 -3.95
N HIS A 144 -4.79 -8.05 -5.03
CA HIS A 144 -5.35 -8.01 -6.38
C HIS A 144 -5.63 -9.42 -6.95
N TYR A 145 -4.92 -10.45 -6.49
CA TYR A 145 -4.94 -11.80 -7.06
C TYR A 145 -4.70 -11.81 -8.58
N SER A 146 -3.70 -11.04 -8.99
CA SER A 146 -3.24 -10.82 -10.36
C SER A 146 -1.75 -10.45 -10.27
N ASP A 147 -0.99 -10.66 -11.35
CA ASP A 147 0.39 -10.19 -11.41
C ASP A 147 0.50 -8.70 -11.76
N PHE A 148 -0.60 -8.07 -12.14
CA PHE A 148 -0.64 -6.65 -12.47
C PHE A 148 -2.02 -6.05 -12.14
N TRP A 149 -2.27 -4.81 -12.57
CA TRP A 149 -3.52 -4.09 -12.30
C TRP A 149 -4.77 -4.97 -12.41
N ALA A 150 -5.63 -4.86 -11.40
CA ALA A 150 -6.92 -5.53 -11.35
C ALA A 150 -7.99 -4.44 -11.22
N ASP A 151 -8.88 -4.36 -12.20
CA ASP A 151 -9.92 -3.34 -12.37
C ASP A 151 -11.14 -3.97 -13.09
N PRO A 152 -12.24 -3.23 -13.36
CA PRO A 152 -13.43 -3.81 -14.01
C PRO A 152 -13.20 -4.41 -15.40
N SER A 153 -12.11 -4.02 -16.07
CA SER A 153 -11.72 -4.54 -17.38
C SER A 153 -10.63 -5.62 -17.30
N LYS A 154 -9.89 -5.69 -16.19
CA LYS A 154 -8.71 -6.55 -16.02
C LYS A 154 -8.78 -7.32 -14.71
N GLN A 155 -8.84 -8.65 -14.78
CA GLN A 155 -8.66 -9.52 -13.60
C GLN A 155 -7.93 -10.78 -14.07
N SER A 156 -6.74 -10.60 -14.63
CA SER A 156 -5.97 -11.71 -15.21
C SER A 156 -5.59 -12.74 -14.15
N ILE A 157 -5.51 -14.01 -14.54
CA ILE A 157 -5.01 -15.07 -13.66
C ILE A 157 -3.50 -14.84 -13.45
N PRO A 158 -2.96 -14.87 -12.22
CA PRO A 158 -1.51 -14.88 -11.99
C PRO A 158 -0.81 -15.93 -12.85
N LYS A 159 0.39 -15.63 -13.36
CA LYS A 159 1.13 -16.51 -14.29
C LYS A 159 1.29 -17.92 -13.74
N ASP A 160 1.62 -18.02 -12.45
CA ASP A 160 1.86 -19.29 -11.77
C ASP A 160 0.57 -20.12 -11.58
N TRP A 161 -0.60 -19.49 -11.71
CA TRP A 161 -1.91 -20.12 -11.56
C TRP A 161 -2.63 -20.35 -12.90
N LYS A 162 -2.02 -19.96 -14.03
CA LYS A 162 -2.67 -19.94 -15.35
C LYS A 162 -3.22 -21.30 -15.80
N ASN A 163 -2.57 -22.38 -15.38
CA ASN A 163 -2.94 -23.76 -15.73
C ASN A 163 -3.69 -24.48 -14.59
N PHE A 164 -4.05 -23.79 -13.52
CA PHE A 164 -4.81 -24.37 -12.41
C PHE A 164 -6.31 -24.38 -12.75
N ASP A 165 -6.99 -25.46 -12.40
CA ASP A 165 -8.45 -25.47 -12.41
C ASP A 165 -9.02 -24.50 -11.35
N VAL A 166 -10.34 -24.34 -11.32
CA VAL A 166 -11.01 -23.43 -10.39
C VAL A 166 -10.71 -23.80 -8.94
N ASP A 167 -10.77 -25.08 -8.60
CA ASP A 167 -10.66 -25.53 -7.20
C ASP A 167 -9.24 -25.31 -6.66
N LYS A 168 -8.24 -25.61 -7.48
CA LYS A 168 -6.85 -25.30 -7.14
C LYS A 168 -6.63 -23.79 -7.04
N ARG A 169 -7.19 -22.96 -7.93
CA ARG A 169 -7.09 -21.49 -7.81
C ARG A 169 -7.74 -20.98 -6.51
N VAL A 170 -8.89 -21.53 -6.12
CA VAL A 170 -9.56 -21.17 -4.86
C VAL A 170 -8.66 -21.49 -3.66
N PHE A 171 -7.99 -22.64 -3.66
CA PHE A 171 -7.02 -23.01 -2.62
C PHE A 171 -5.77 -22.13 -2.61
N GLU A 172 -5.23 -21.77 -3.78
CA GLU A 172 -4.06 -20.88 -3.86
C GLU A 172 -4.36 -19.46 -3.37
N ILE A 173 -5.60 -18.97 -3.53
CA ILE A 173 -6.03 -17.72 -2.90
C ILE A 173 -5.88 -17.83 -1.38
N TYR A 174 -6.40 -18.90 -0.74
CA TYR A 174 -6.22 -19.11 0.70
C TYR A 174 -4.72 -19.10 1.09
N ARG A 175 -3.91 -19.91 0.40
CA ARG A 175 -2.48 -20.06 0.71
C ARG A 175 -1.71 -18.75 0.57
N PHE A 176 -1.93 -18.04 -0.54
CA PHE A 176 -1.29 -16.76 -0.82
C PHE A 176 -1.68 -15.71 0.21
N THR A 177 -2.98 -15.53 0.48
CA THR A 177 -3.46 -14.57 1.49
C THR A 177 -2.84 -14.85 2.85
N LYS A 178 -2.87 -16.11 3.31
CA LYS A 178 -2.35 -16.49 4.64
C LYS A 178 -0.84 -16.23 4.73
N GLY A 179 -0.07 -16.74 3.77
CA GLY A 179 1.38 -16.60 3.75
C GLY A 179 1.84 -15.14 3.67
N CYS A 180 1.16 -14.32 2.86
CA CYS A 180 1.44 -12.89 2.80
C CYS A 180 1.17 -12.19 4.14
N LEU A 181 0.04 -12.48 4.79
CA LEU A 181 -0.29 -11.85 6.07
C LEU A 181 0.67 -12.26 7.18
N GLU A 182 1.05 -13.55 7.25
CA GLU A 182 2.08 -14.02 8.17
C GLU A 182 3.40 -13.31 7.91
N TRP A 183 3.85 -13.23 6.66
CA TRP A 183 5.09 -12.53 6.31
C TRP A 183 5.08 -11.06 6.74
N LEU A 184 3.98 -10.34 6.48
CA LEU A 184 3.85 -8.94 6.87
C LEU A 184 3.90 -8.77 8.39
N LEU A 185 3.19 -9.61 9.13
CA LEU A 185 3.14 -9.57 10.60
C LEU A 185 4.49 -9.95 11.21
N GLU A 186 5.13 -11.00 10.74
CA GLU A 186 6.46 -11.43 11.22
C GLU A 186 7.53 -10.35 11.03
N ASN A 187 7.37 -9.53 9.99
CA ASN A 187 8.26 -8.42 9.68
C ASN A 187 7.78 -7.06 10.23
N GLY A 188 6.97 -7.09 11.30
CA GLY A 188 6.66 -5.92 12.12
C GLY A 188 5.54 -5.02 11.58
N SER A 189 4.81 -5.44 10.54
CA SER A 189 3.65 -4.69 10.08
C SER A 189 2.54 -4.71 11.13
N LEU A 190 1.78 -3.62 11.19
CA LEU A 190 0.50 -3.55 11.87
C LEU A 190 -0.60 -3.76 10.83
N ILE A 191 -1.66 -4.51 11.13
CA ILE A 191 -2.75 -4.79 10.18
C ILE A 191 -4.09 -4.43 10.80
N SER A 192 -4.94 -3.73 10.05
CA SER A 192 -6.30 -3.37 10.46
C SER A 192 -7.37 -4.04 9.61
N MET A 193 -7.11 -4.15 8.30
CA MET A 193 -8.09 -4.60 7.33
C MET A 193 -7.41 -5.28 6.15
N VAL A 194 -8.10 -6.21 5.51
CA VAL A 194 -7.65 -6.93 4.32
C VAL A 194 -8.73 -6.87 3.25
N GLN A 195 -8.35 -6.51 2.03
CA GLN A 195 -9.20 -6.53 0.84
C GLN A 195 -8.99 -7.84 0.09
N ILE A 196 -10.09 -8.51 -0.25
CA ILE A 196 -10.07 -9.75 -1.04
C ILE A 196 -10.54 -9.42 -2.47
N GLY A 197 -9.58 -9.08 -3.34
CA GLY A 197 -9.81 -8.68 -4.72
C GLY A 197 -10.02 -7.16 -4.85
N ASN A 198 -9.53 -6.59 -5.95
CA ASN A 198 -9.66 -5.15 -6.24
C ASN A 198 -10.67 -4.90 -7.36
N GLU A 199 -11.65 -4.01 -7.09
CA GLU A 199 -12.71 -3.60 -8.03
C GLU A 199 -13.36 -4.77 -8.80
N THR A 200 -13.72 -5.86 -8.10
CA THR A 200 -14.27 -7.11 -8.65
C THR A 200 -15.74 -6.96 -9.09
N THR A 201 -16.08 -5.85 -9.74
CA THR A 201 -17.44 -5.51 -10.23
C THR A 201 -17.74 -6.22 -11.56
N CYS A 202 -17.17 -7.41 -11.76
CA CYS A 202 -17.30 -8.15 -13.00
C CYS A 202 -16.85 -9.61 -12.83
N PHE A 203 -15.59 -9.81 -12.44
CA PHE A 203 -14.90 -11.09 -12.29
C PHE A 203 -13.75 -10.94 -11.29
N MET A 204 -13.10 -12.05 -10.97
CA MET A 204 -11.93 -12.10 -10.09
C MET A 204 -11.01 -13.23 -10.54
N CYS A 205 -9.70 -13.00 -10.58
CA CYS A 205 -8.69 -14.02 -10.91
C CYS A 205 -9.09 -14.88 -12.15
N GLY A 206 -9.53 -14.21 -13.21
CA GLY A 206 -9.91 -14.77 -14.52
C GLY A 206 -11.29 -15.41 -14.60
N ASP A 207 -12.06 -15.48 -13.52
CA ASP A 207 -13.35 -16.18 -13.48
C ASP A 207 -14.55 -15.22 -13.40
N LYS A 208 -15.44 -15.32 -14.39
CA LYS A 208 -16.68 -14.52 -14.50
C LYS A 208 -17.90 -15.19 -13.86
N ASN A 209 -17.78 -16.44 -13.43
CA ASN A 209 -18.87 -17.13 -12.76
C ASN A 209 -18.93 -16.67 -11.29
N MET A 210 -20.02 -15.99 -10.93
CA MET A 210 -20.18 -15.43 -9.58
C MET A 210 -20.07 -16.49 -8.47
N SER A 211 -20.47 -17.74 -8.72
CA SER A 211 -20.29 -18.83 -7.75
C SER A 211 -18.81 -19.09 -7.47
N ASN A 212 -17.99 -19.16 -8.51
CA ASN A 212 -16.54 -19.35 -8.40
C ASN A 212 -15.88 -18.14 -7.71
N VAL A 213 -16.29 -16.91 -8.07
CA VAL A 213 -15.81 -15.68 -7.42
C VAL A 213 -16.13 -15.70 -5.92
N MET A 214 -17.34 -16.09 -5.53
CA MET A 214 -17.70 -16.21 -4.10
C MET A 214 -16.91 -17.30 -3.38
N LYS A 215 -16.61 -18.43 -4.03
CA LYS A 215 -15.70 -19.46 -3.48
C LYS A 215 -14.31 -18.90 -3.20
N MET A 216 -13.76 -18.14 -4.15
CA MET A 216 -12.47 -17.46 -4.02
C MET A 216 -12.50 -16.43 -2.87
N MET A 217 -13.52 -15.56 -2.82
CA MET A 217 -13.68 -14.57 -1.75
C MET A 217 -13.76 -15.21 -0.36
N ASN A 218 -14.53 -16.29 -0.21
CA ASN A 218 -14.63 -17.01 1.06
C ASN A 218 -13.32 -17.71 1.47
N ASN A 219 -12.53 -18.19 0.52
CA ASN A 219 -11.22 -18.78 0.83
C ASN A 219 -10.22 -17.72 1.28
N GLY A 220 -10.18 -16.57 0.60
CA GLY A 220 -9.40 -15.42 1.07
C GLY A 220 -9.86 -14.95 2.46
N ALA A 221 -11.18 -14.91 2.70
CA ALA A 221 -11.74 -14.57 4.00
C ALA A 221 -11.34 -15.58 5.09
N LYS A 222 -11.43 -16.89 4.82
CA LYS A 222 -11.00 -17.94 5.73
C LYS A 222 -9.51 -17.78 6.11
N ALA A 223 -8.64 -17.47 5.14
CA ALA A 223 -7.23 -17.20 5.42
C ALA A 223 -7.07 -16.06 6.43
N VAL A 224 -7.79 -14.94 6.25
CA VAL A 224 -7.76 -13.81 7.19
C VAL A 224 -8.28 -14.21 8.57
N ARG A 225 -9.39 -14.97 8.65
CA ARG A 225 -9.96 -15.42 9.92
C ARG A 225 -9.05 -16.38 10.68
N ASP A 226 -8.31 -17.23 9.96
CA ASP A 226 -7.34 -18.17 10.54
C ASP A 226 -6.13 -17.43 11.14
N ILE A 227 -5.76 -16.26 10.60
CA ILE A 227 -4.77 -15.35 11.20
C ILE A 227 -5.34 -14.69 12.45
N ASN A 228 -6.39 -13.88 12.30
CA ASN A 228 -7.01 -13.20 13.43
C ASN A 228 -8.41 -12.69 13.07
N ARG A 229 -9.41 -13.06 13.88
CA ARG A 229 -10.81 -12.65 13.68
C ARG A 229 -11.08 -11.16 13.91
N ASN A 230 -10.15 -10.42 14.50
CA ASN A 230 -10.28 -8.97 14.67
C ASN A 230 -9.89 -8.16 13.42
N ILE A 231 -9.25 -8.79 12.42
CA ILE A 231 -8.97 -8.13 11.14
C ILE A 231 -10.29 -8.00 10.37
N LEU A 232 -10.58 -6.78 9.91
CA LEU A 232 -11.73 -6.54 9.04
C LEU A 232 -11.48 -7.10 7.63
N ILE A 233 -12.48 -7.73 7.04
CA ILE A 233 -12.43 -8.23 5.67
C ILE A 233 -13.29 -7.33 4.77
N ALA A 234 -12.66 -6.73 3.76
CA ALA A 234 -13.30 -5.88 2.77
C ALA A 234 -13.41 -6.58 1.41
N LEU A 235 -14.55 -6.38 0.74
CA LEU A 235 -14.75 -6.73 -0.68
C LEU A 235 -14.99 -5.46 -1.47
N HIS A 236 -14.23 -5.28 -2.55
CA HIS A 236 -14.13 -4.00 -3.25
C HIS A 236 -14.81 -4.01 -4.62
N PHE A 237 -15.70 -3.05 -4.81
CA PHE A 237 -16.45 -2.82 -6.03
C PHE A 237 -16.25 -1.38 -6.54
N THR A 238 -16.87 -1.01 -7.65
CA THR A 238 -16.73 0.33 -8.23
C THR A 238 -17.93 0.68 -9.09
N ASN A 239 -17.89 1.86 -9.72
CA ASN A 239 -19.01 2.45 -10.45
C ASN A 239 -20.31 2.52 -9.63
N PRO A 240 -20.30 3.16 -8.44
CA PRO A 240 -21.49 3.29 -7.60
C PRO A 240 -22.65 4.06 -8.25
N ASN A 241 -22.41 4.77 -9.37
CA ASN A 241 -23.45 5.33 -10.25
C ASN A 241 -24.31 4.27 -10.96
N LYS A 242 -23.87 3.01 -11.00
CA LYS A 242 -24.66 1.85 -11.44
C LYS A 242 -25.22 1.14 -10.22
N SER A 243 -26.10 1.82 -9.49
CA SER A 243 -26.54 1.36 -8.17
C SER A 243 -27.19 -0.02 -8.21
N ASP A 244 -27.97 -0.34 -9.25
CA ASP A 244 -28.55 -1.67 -9.44
C ASP A 244 -27.48 -2.77 -9.52
N THR A 245 -26.35 -2.50 -10.18
CA THR A 245 -25.21 -3.43 -10.25
C THR A 245 -24.61 -3.65 -8.86
N MET A 246 -24.39 -2.58 -8.09
CA MET A 246 -23.84 -2.68 -6.73
C MET A 246 -24.74 -3.46 -5.79
N LEU A 247 -26.05 -3.20 -5.84
CA LEU A 247 -27.05 -3.90 -5.04
C LEU A 247 -27.21 -5.36 -5.47
N TRP A 248 -27.05 -5.64 -6.75
CA TRP A 248 -26.99 -7.01 -7.26
C TRP A 248 -25.81 -7.77 -6.66
N TYR A 249 -24.59 -7.24 -6.71
CA TYR A 249 -23.42 -7.89 -6.08
C TYR A 249 -23.64 -8.14 -4.59
N ALA A 250 -24.10 -7.14 -3.84
CA ALA A 250 -24.40 -7.30 -2.42
C ALA A 250 -25.44 -8.41 -2.15
N SER A 251 -26.44 -8.54 -3.04
CA SER A 251 -27.43 -9.63 -2.96
C SER A 251 -26.84 -11.01 -3.23
N GLN A 252 -25.91 -11.12 -4.19
CA GLN A 252 -25.24 -12.38 -4.50
C GLN A 252 -24.36 -12.80 -3.33
N LEU A 253 -23.56 -11.89 -2.78
CA LEU A 253 -22.70 -12.14 -1.62
C LEU A 253 -23.50 -12.61 -0.40
N ALA A 254 -24.66 -11.97 -0.14
CA ALA A 254 -25.54 -12.38 0.96
C ALA A 254 -26.17 -13.76 0.71
N SER A 255 -26.61 -14.03 -0.53
CA SER A 255 -27.19 -15.32 -0.91
C SER A 255 -26.16 -16.45 -0.84
N GLY A 256 -24.92 -16.18 -1.25
CA GLY A 256 -23.79 -17.10 -1.15
C GLY A 256 -23.16 -17.15 0.24
N ARG A 257 -23.70 -16.43 1.24
CA ARG A 257 -23.16 -16.35 2.61
C ARG A 257 -21.65 -16.07 2.65
N VAL A 258 -21.19 -15.12 1.85
CA VAL A 258 -19.78 -14.72 1.84
C VAL A 258 -19.42 -14.07 3.18
N ASP A 259 -18.35 -14.53 3.84
CA ASP A 259 -17.83 -13.98 5.10
C ASP A 259 -16.98 -12.75 4.81
N TYR A 260 -17.56 -11.59 5.06
CA TYR A 260 -16.87 -10.30 4.98
C TYR A 260 -17.54 -9.27 5.88
N ASP A 261 -16.78 -8.26 6.28
CA ASP A 261 -17.21 -7.23 7.23
C ASP A 261 -17.60 -5.91 6.53
N VAL A 262 -16.90 -5.58 5.44
CA VAL A 262 -16.95 -4.26 4.79
C VAL A 262 -17.26 -4.41 3.29
N PHE A 263 -18.33 -3.76 2.84
CA PHE A 263 -18.57 -3.54 1.42
C PHE A 263 -17.93 -2.22 1.02
N SER A 264 -16.85 -2.25 0.23
CA SER A 264 -16.13 -1.04 -0.19
C SER A 264 -16.40 -0.70 -1.65
N THR A 265 -16.23 0.59 -1.98
CA THR A 265 -16.33 1.07 -3.37
C THR A 265 -15.24 2.09 -3.69
N SER A 266 -14.75 2.11 -4.92
CA SER A 266 -14.09 3.30 -5.46
C SER A 266 -15.13 4.38 -5.76
N TYR A 267 -14.73 5.64 -5.58
CA TYR A 267 -15.52 6.81 -5.95
C TYR A 267 -14.61 7.93 -6.48
N TYR A 268 -14.47 7.98 -7.79
CA TYR A 268 -13.85 9.10 -8.47
C TYR A 268 -14.96 10.06 -8.90
N PRO A 269 -15.08 11.27 -8.30
CA PRO A 269 -16.25 12.14 -8.48
C PRO A 269 -16.47 12.59 -9.92
N TYR A 270 -15.41 12.54 -10.74
CA TYR A 270 -15.48 12.86 -12.15
C TYR A 270 -16.10 11.77 -13.04
N TRP A 271 -16.22 10.53 -12.57
CA TRP A 271 -16.85 9.41 -13.32
C TRP A 271 -18.04 8.78 -12.59
N HIS A 272 -18.02 8.74 -11.26
CA HIS A 272 -18.85 7.81 -10.46
C HIS A 272 -20.16 8.44 -9.93
N GLY A 273 -20.64 9.49 -10.59
CA GLY A 273 -21.92 10.14 -10.27
C GLY A 273 -21.85 11.02 -9.01
N THR A 274 -23.02 11.35 -8.45
CA THR A 274 -23.13 12.29 -7.34
C THR A 274 -22.86 11.63 -5.98
N LEU A 275 -22.49 12.45 -4.98
CA LEU A 275 -22.34 11.99 -3.60
C LEU A 275 -23.67 11.52 -3.00
N ASP A 276 -24.80 12.10 -3.41
CA ASP A 276 -26.13 11.65 -2.98
C ASP A 276 -26.40 10.22 -3.45
N ASN A 277 -26.07 9.91 -4.72
CA ASN A 277 -26.18 8.57 -5.24
C ASN A 277 -25.23 7.60 -4.52
N LEU A 278 -23.97 7.99 -4.31
CA LEU A 278 -23.00 7.18 -3.54
C LEU A 278 -23.55 6.85 -2.14
N LYS A 279 -24.00 7.87 -1.41
CA LYS A 279 -24.58 7.72 -0.07
C LYS A 279 -25.80 6.82 -0.08
N TRP A 280 -26.70 7.01 -1.05
CA TRP A 280 -27.89 6.18 -1.19
C TRP A 280 -27.53 4.71 -1.41
N THR A 281 -26.69 4.41 -2.40
CA THR A 281 -26.28 3.04 -2.72
C THR A 281 -25.63 2.34 -1.53
N LEU A 282 -24.71 3.02 -0.83
CA LEU A 282 -24.06 2.46 0.35
C LEU A 282 -25.02 2.29 1.54
N ASN A 283 -25.97 3.22 1.74
CA ASN A 283 -27.02 3.07 2.75
C ASN A 283 -27.90 1.84 2.50
N GLU A 284 -28.26 1.57 1.24
CA GLU A 284 -29.06 0.40 0.88
C GLU A 284 -28.33 -0.90 1.22
N VAL A 285 -27.03 -0.99 0.90
CA VAL A 285 -26.19 -2.14 1.28
C VAL A 285 -26.11 -2.28 2.80
N ALA A 286 -25.83 -1.19 3.53
CA ALA A 286 -25.72 -1.21 4.99
C ALA A 286 -27.05 -1.58 5.67
N ASN A 287 -28.18 -1.06 5.18
CA ASN A 287 -29.52 -1.34 5.71
C ASN A 287 -29.93 -2.79 5.51
N LYS A 288 -29.72 -3.33 4.31
CA LYS A 288 -30.23 -4.65 3.93
C LYS A 288 -29.36 -5.79 4.46
N TYR A 289 -28.04 -5.59 4.52
CA TYR A 289 -27.09 -6.66 4.83
C TYR A 289 -26.27 -6.41 6.10
N SER A 290 -26.53 -5.30 6.81
CA SER A 290 -25.84 -4.92 8.05
C SER A 290 -24.31 -4.88 7.93
N LYS A 291 -23.80 -4.60 6.72
CA LYS A 291 -22.37 -4.47 6.46
C LYS A 291 -21.89 -3.07 6.82
N ARG A 292 -20.60 -2.96 7.13
CA ARG A 292 -19.89 -1.68 7.11
C ARG A 292 -19.67 -1.24 5.66
N VAL A 293 -19.56 0.05 5.44
CA VAL A 293 -19.31 0.60 4.10
C VAL A 293 -18.13 1.57 4.11
N LEU A 294 -17.33 1.52 3.05
CA LEU A 294 -16.04 2.23 2.96
C LEU A 294 -15.85 2.76 1.52
N ILE A 295 -15.19 3.90 1.37
CA ILE A 295 -14.68 4.36 0.07
C ILE A 295 -13.22 3.93 -0.02
N ALA A 296 -12.90 2.86 -0.75
CA ALA A 296 -11.55 2.31 -0.79
C ALA A 296 -10.61 3.10 -1.70
N GLU A 297 -11.15 3.84 -2.67
CA GLU A 297 -10.36 4.73 -3.53
C GLU A 297 -11.14 5.99 -3.87
N TYR A 298 -10.48 7.14 -3.76
CA TYR A 298 -10.90 8.39 -4.38
C TYR A 298 -9.68 9.29 -4.59
N SER A 299 -9.75 10.21 -5.54
CA SER A 299 -8.75 11.25 -5.73
C SER A 299 -9.38 12.47 -6.41
N TYR A 300 -8.66 13.59 -6.43
CA TYR A 300 -9.11 14.77 -7.17
C TYR A 300 -7.94 15.61 -7.67
N PRO A 301 -7.99 16.12 -8.91
CA PRO A 301 -6.91 16.93 -9.45
C PRO A 301 -6.83 18.30 -8.78
N TYR A 302 -5.64 18.67 -8.32
CA TYR A 302 -5.35 20.03 -7.81
C TYR A 302 -4.87 20.98 -8.92
N THR A 303 -4.48 20.44 -10.08
CA THR A 303 -3.98 21.20 -11.22
C THR A 303 -4.34 20.54 -12.55
N ASN A 304 -4.41 21.33 -13.63
CA ASN A 304 -4.60 20.83 -14.99
C ASN A 304 -3.33 20.25 -15.61
N GLU A 305 -2.17 20.60 -15.07
CA GLU A 305 -0.88 20.22 -15.62
C GLU A 305 -0.31 19.02 -14.86
N ALA A 306 -0.32 17.86 -15.51
CA ALA A 306 0.66 16.83 -15.20
C ALA A 306 2.00 17.32 -15.75
N LYS A 307 2.88 17.88 -14.91
CA LYS A 307 4.10 18.55 -15.39
C LYS A 307 5.15 17.52 -15.78
N THR A 308 5.13 17.09 -17.02
CA THR A 308 6.28 16.51 -17.70
C THR A 308 6.76 17.50 -18.78
N SER A 309 8.08 17.64 -18.94
CA SER A 309 8.77 18.56 -19.87
C SER A 309 8.61 18.23 -21.35
N ASP A 310 7.58 17.47 -21.69
CA ASP A 310 7.78 16.22 -22.41
C ASP A 310 6.79 16.07 -23.57
N GLY A 311 5.77 16.93 -23.59
CA GLY A 311 4.74 16.96 -24.63
C GLY A 311 3.93 15.67 -24.76
N CYS A 312 4.16 14.64 -23.93
CA CYS A 312 3.35 13.43 -23.93
C CYS A 312 2.08 13.66 -23.12
N SER A 313 0.96 13.22 -23.69
CA SER A 313 -0.31 13.17 -22.98
C SER A 313 -0.38 11.88 -22.17
N TYR A 314 -0.04 11.95 -20.89
CA TYR A 314 -0.36 10.87 -19.95
C TYR A 314 -1.86 10.90 -19.63
N GLY A 315 -2.43 9.77 -19.21
CA GLY A 315 -3.88 9.57 -19.02
C GLY A 315 -4.50 10.35 -17.85
N SER A 316 -3.90 11.47 -17.45
CA SER A 316 -4.32 12.27 -16.31
C SER A 316 -5.64 12.99 -16.57
N VAL A 317 -6.49 12.99 -15.55
CA VAL A 317 -7.79 13.67 -15.60
C VAL A 317 -7.59 15.17 -15.45
N ASN A 318 -8.03 15.95 -16.44
CA ASN A 318 -7.89 17.41 -16.49
C ASN A 318 -9.10 18.06 -17.19
N SER A 319 -9.13 19.40 -17.29
CA SER A 319 -10.25 20.15 -17.88
C SER A 319 -10.58 19.82 -19.34
N LYS A 320 -9.67 19.16 -20.08
CA LYS A 320 -9.88 18.70 -21.46
C LYS A 320 -10.33 17.25 -21.55
N SER A 321 -10.35 16.52 -20.44
CA SER A 321 -10.81 15.13 -20.41
C SER A 321 -12.28 15.07 -20.86
N LYS A 322 -12.60 14.03 -21.63
CA LYS A 322 -13.97 13.77 -22.10
C LYS A 322 -14.70 12.86 -21.11
N ASN A 323 -16.03 12.91 -21.11
CA ASN A 323 -16.88 12.06 -20.26
C ASN A 323 -16.58 12.17 -18.75
N VAL A 324 -16.17 13.37 -18.31
CA VAL A 324 -15.92 13.70 -16.90
C VAL A 324 -16.82 14.84 -16.46
N VAL A 325 -17.14 14.88 -15.17
CA VAL A 325 -17.86 15.99 -14.54
C VAL A 325 -17.06 16.54 -13.37
N PHE A 326 -16.58 17.77 -13.47
CA PHE A 326 -15.87 18.42 -12.37
C PHE A 326 -16.86 19.18 -11.48
N LYS A 327 -17.25 18.56 -10.35
CA LYS A 327 -18.07 19.21 -9.31
C LYS A 327 -17.33 20.35 -8.60
N TYR A 328 -16.01 20.24 -8.48
CA TYR A 328 -15.14 21.23 -7.85
C TYR A 328 -14.23 21.86 -8.91
N PRO A 329 -13.70 23.07 -8.70
CA PRO A 329 -12.66 23.58 -9.58
C PRO A 329 -11.40 22.70 -9.49
N ILE A 330 -10.67 22.56 -10.60
CA ILE A 330 -9.33 21.95 -10.59
C ILE A 330 -8.37 22.94 -9.94
N SER A 331 -8.22 22.84 -8.63
CA SER A 331 -7.38 23.69 -7.80
C SER A 331 -7.08 23.00 -6.46
N ILE A 332 -6.12 23.53 -5.71
CA ILE A 332 -5.85 23.06 -4.33
C ILE A 332 -7.11 23.17 -3.46
N ASP A 333 -7.86 24.27 -3.58
CA ASP A 333 -9.11 24.47 -2.82
C ASP A 333 -10.23 23.51 -3.26
N GLY A 334 -10.32 23.20 -4.55
CA GLY A 334 -11.28 22.21 -5.06
C GLY A 334 -10.93 20.78 -4.64
N GLN A 335 -9.65 20.43 -4.64
CA GLN A 335 -9.17 19.16 -4.08
C GLN A 335 -9.48 19.07 -2.57
N GLU A 336 -9.23 20.15 -1.82
CA GLU A 336 -9.58 20.25 -0.40
C GLU A 336 -11.09 20.04 -0.16
N GLN A 337 -11.93 20.72 -0.93
CA GLN A 337 -13.39 20.59 -0.80
C GLN A 337 -13.87 19.18 -1.17
N CYS A 338 -13.29 18.55 -2.20
CA CYS A 338 -13.59 17.18 -2.55
C CYS A 338 -13.31 16.23 -1.38
N ILE A 339 -12.13 16.31 -0.75
CA ILE A 339 -11.76 15.47 0.39
C ILE A 339 -12.75 15.65 1.55
N LYS A 340 -13.09 16.91 1.89
CA LYS A 340 -14.06 17.22 2.96
C LYS A 340 -15.44 16.65 2.68
N ASP A 341 -15.93 16.80 1.46
CA ASP A 341 -17.24 16.31 1.05
C ASP A 341 -17.30 14.77 1.07
N ILE A 342 -16.22 14.08 0.69
CA ILE A 342 -16.10 12.62 0.79
C ILE A 342 -16.22 12.17 2.24
N TYR A 343 -15.46 12.77 3.16
CA TYR A 343 -15.54 12.44 4.58
C TYR A 343 -16.91 12.76 5.18
N SER A 344 -17.49 13.92 4.84
CA SER A 344 -18.85 14.27 5.26
C SER A 344 -19.88 13.25 4.77
N THR A 345 -19.79 12.85 3.50
CA THR A 345 -20.68 11.87 2.89
C THR A 345 -20.60 10.54 3.63
N ILE A 346 -19.41 9.95 3.76
CA ILE A 346 -19.28 8.63 4.38
C ILE A 346 -19.61 8.63 5.88
N LYS A 347 -19.31 9.70 6.63
CA LYS A 347 -19.77 9.85 8.03
C LYS A 347 -21.28 9.88 8.16
N SER A 348 -21.96 10.45 7.18
CA SER A 348 -23.41 10.54 7.14
C SER A 348 -24.10 9.30 6.54
N THR A 349 -23.31 8.34 6.05
CA THR A 349 -23.79 7.04 5.57
C THR A 349 -23.83 6.04 6.73
N LYS A 350 -24.91 5.28 6.82
CA LYS A 350 -25.08 4.24 7.85
C LYS A 350 -23.95 3.22 7.77
N ASN A 351 -23.36 2.91 8.92
CA ASN A 351 -22.18 2.04 9.06
C ASN A 351 -20.99 2.47 8.17
N GLY A 352 -20.92 3.76 7.78
CA GLY A 352 -19.80 4.31 7.05
C GLY A 352 -18.57 4.42 7.94
N ILE A 353 -17.49 3.76 7.54
CA ILE A 353 -16.28 3.65 8.38
C ILE A 353 -15.07 4.42 7.85
N GLY A 354 -15.17 5.11 6.72
CA GLY A 354 -14.11 6.02 6.26
C GLY A 354 -13.80 5.95 4.78
N ALA A 355 -12.67 6.56 4.41
CA ALA A 355 -12.25 6.68 3.03
C ALA A 355 -10.72 6.61 2.89
N PHE A 356 -10.25 6.19 1.72
CA PHE A 356 -8.83 6.09 1.38
C PHE A 356 -8.52 6.90 0.12
N TYR A 357 -7.63 7.89 0.26
CA TYR A 357 -7.16 8.68 -0.89
C TYR A 357 -6.16 7.86 -1.70
N TRP A 358 -6.42 7.68 -2.99
CA TRP A 358 -5.58 6.87 -3.86
C TRP A 358 -4.38 7.66 -4.38
N GLU A 359 -3.17 7.16 -4.09
CA GLU A 359 -1.88 7.66 -4.57
C GLU A 359 -1.67 9.17 -4.43
N PRO A 360 -1.71 9.72 -3.19
CA PRO A 360 -1.57 11.15 -2.95
C PRO A 360 -0.13 11.64 -3.20
N ALA A 361 0.82 10.76 -3.54
CA ALA A 361 2.25 11.07 -3.63
C ALA A 361 2.89 10.67 -4.96
N TRP A 362 2.10 10.21 -5.95
CA TRP A 362 2.63 9.66 -7.19
C TRP A 362 3.06 10.74 -8.19
N ILE A 363 4.18 11.39 -7.88
CA ILE A 363 4.79 12.45 -8.69
C ILE A 363 5.88 11.91 -9.60
N ALA A 364 6.20 12.64 -10.67
CA ALA A 364 7.23 12.24 -11.63
C ALA A 364 8.65 12.48 -11.09
N PRO A 365 9.62 11.59 -11.36
CA PRO A 365 11.01 11.81 -10.97
C PRO A 365 11.65 12.94 -11.77
N LYS A 366 12.61 13.65 -11.17
CA LYS A 366 13.38 14.68 -11.89
C LYS A 366 14.28 14.04 -12.94
N ALA A 367 14.30 14.62 -14.14
CA ALA A 367 15.12 14.20 -15.25
C ALA A 367 15.46 15.42 -16.13
N ARG A 368 16.60 15.39 -16.83
CA ARG A 368 17.04 16.44 -17.77
C ARG A 368 16.16 16.51 -19.01
N ASN A 369 15.59 15.37 -19.39
CA ASN A 369 14.67 15.21 -20.51
C ASN A 369 13.86 13.91 -20.34
N ASP A 370 12.96 13.66 -21.28
CA ASP A 370 11.95 12.62 -21.12
C ASP A 370 12.48 11.24 -21.47
N TYR A 371 13.51 11.20 -22.32
CA TYR A 371 14.25 9.98 -22.58
C TYR A 371 14.87 9.44 -21.28
N GLU A 372 15.55 10.30 -20.53
CA GLU A 372 16.10 9.94 -19.21
C GLU A 372 14.98 9.59 -18.22
N ARG A 373 13.88 10.34 -18.21
CA ARG A 373 12.73 10.04 -17.34
C ARG A 373 12.14 8.66 -17.61
N ARG A 374 12.00 8.29 -18.89
CA ARG A 374 11.53 6.95 -19.30
C ARG A 374 12.51 5.86 -18.88
N GLN A 375 13.82 6.10 -18.95
CA GLN A 375 14.80 5.14 -18.44
C GLN A 375 14.65 4.92 -16.93
N ILE A 376 14.44 5.99 -16.15
CA ILE A 376 14.16 5.90 -14.71
C ILE A 376 12.89 5.07 -14.46
N TRP A 377 11.80 5.36 -15.18
CA TRP A 377 10.56 4.60 -15.07
C TRP A 377 10.69 3.12 -15.43
N GLU A 378 11.40 2.79 -16.51
CA GLU A 378 11.64 1.40 -16.91
C GLU A 378 12.54 0.65 -15.92
N GLN A 379 13.52 1.36 -15.32
CA GLN A 379 14.47 0.76 -14.37
C GLN A 379 13.82 0.49 -13.02
N TYR A 380 13.10 1.47 -12.47
CA TYR A 380 12.58 1.41 -11.09
C TYR A 380 11.09 1.15 -11.03
N GLY A 381 10.38 1.15 -12.16
CA GLY A 381 8.96 0.85 -12.24
C GLY A 381 8.06 1.90 -11.60
N SER A 382 8.50 3.15 -11.54
CA SER A 382 7.80 4.23 -10.83
C SER A 382 6.79 5.01 -11.70
N SER A 383 6.51 4.54 -12.91
CA SER A 383 5.33 4.91 -13.73
C SER A 383 4.20 3.90 -13.51
N TRP A 384 3.01 4.15 -14.07
CA TRP A 384 1.87 3.22 -13.96
C TRP A 384 2.16 1.82 -14.53
N ALA A 385 3.04 1.71 -15.53
CA ALA A 385 3.51 0.48 -16.14
C ALA A 385 4.89 0.68 -16.80
N SER A 386 5.64 -0.42 -16.95
CA SER A 386 6.84 -0.54 -17.78
C SER A 386 6.53 -1.29 -19.09
N THR A 387 7.42 -1.21 -20.08
CA THR A 387 7.28 -1.98 -21.32
C THR A 387 7.26 -3.50 -21.11
N ALA A 388 7.83 -3.99 -20.01
CA ALA A 388 7.89 -5.41 -19.70
C ALA A 388 6.50 -5.98 -19.36
N ALA A 389 5.57 -5.15 -18.89
CA ALA A 389 4.20 -5.55 -18.58
C ALA A 389 3.41 -6.02 -19.82
N ALA A 390 3.84 -5.66 -21.03
CA ALA A 390 3.20 -6.05 -22.29
C ALA A 390 3.07 -7.58 -22.48
N GLU A 391 3.89 -8.39 -21.79
CA GLU A 391 3.75 -9.86 -21.83
C GLU A 391 2.52 -10.37 -21.07
N TYR A 392 2.00 -9.58 -20.13
CA TYR A 392 0.87 -9.93 -19.26
C TYR A 392 -0.38 -9.11 -19.58
N ASP A 393 -0.20 -7.85 -19.98
CA ASP A 393 -1.25 -6.92 -20.36
C ASP A 393 -0.85 -6.17 -21.64
N SER A 394 -1.51 -6.48 -22.77
CA SER A 394 -1.22 -5.87 -24.06
C SER A 394 -1.41 -4.35 -24.09
N ASP A 395 -2.22 -3.79 -23.17
CA ASP A 395 -2.41 -2.35 -23.05
C ASP A 395 -1.17 -1.67 -22.48
N ALA A 396 -0.25 -2.40 -21.84
CA ALA A 396 1.03 -1.88 -21.37
C ALA A 396 2.10 -1.83 -22.50
N SER A 397 1.68 -1.54 -23.74
CA SER A 397 2.61 -1.41 -24.87
C SER A 397 3.47 -0.14 -24.77
N ARG A 398 4.62 -0.11 -25.46
CA ARG A 398 5.61 0.98 -25.41
C ARG A 398 5.07 2.39 -25.71
N THR A 399 3.97 2.50 -26.45
CA THR A 399 3.33 3.80 -26.75
C THR A 399 2.40 4.27 -25.63
N GLN A 400 2.06 3.39 -24.69
CA GLN A 400 1.12 3.60 -23.60
C GLN A 400 1.81 3.60 -22.23
N THR A 401 3.04 3.05 -22.14
CA THR A 401 3.84 3.05 -20.91
C THR A 401 4.66 4.33 -20.74
N GLY A 402 5.06 4.56 -19.48
CA GLY A 402 5.63 5.82 -19.01
C GLY A 402 4.56 6.77 -18.48
N GLY A 403 5.00 7.75 -17.69
CA GLY A 403 4.14 8.76 -17.11
C GLY A 403 3.64 8.47 -15.71
N THR A 404 3.12 9.53 -15.12
CA THR A 404 2.27 9.50 -13.94
C THR A 404 0.88 9.92 -14.37
N SER A 405 -0.12 9.05 -14.22
CA SER A 405 -1.51 9.42 -14.52
C SER A 405 -2.21 10.15 -13.35
N TRP A 406 -1.50 10.31 -12.22
CA TRP A 406 -2.03 10.84 -10.95
C TRP A 406 -1.17 11.92 -10.28
N ASP A 407 -0.09 12.38 -10.90
CA ASP A 407 0.74 13.46 -10.35
C ASP A 407 -0.07 14.75 -10.13
N ASN A 408 -0.96 15.09 -11.05
CA ASN A 408 -1.84 16.25 -10.91
C ASN A 408 -2.94 16.07 -9.86
N GLN A 409 -3.06 14.87 -9.27
CA GLN A 409 -3.96 14.54 -8.17
C GLN A 409 -3.21 14.27 -6.86
N ALA A 410 -1.88 14.40 -6.85
CA ALA A 410 -1.12 14.31 -5.61
C ALA A 410 -1.52 15.43 -4.62
N VAL A 411 -1.16 15.25 -3.35
CA VAL A 411 -1.13 16.30 -2.32
C VAL A 411 0.29 16.83 -2.12
N PHE A 412 1.18 16.57 -3.07
CA PHE A 412 2.53 17.08 -3.15
C PHE A 412 2.71 17.79 -4.48
N ASP A 413 3.54 18.83 -4.50
CA ASP A 413 3.97 19.44 -5.76
C ASP A 413 4.99 18.55 -6.49
N THR A 414 5.36 18.98 -7.70
CA THR A 414 6.30 18.25 -8.57
C THR A 414 7.72 18.14 -8.02
N ASN A 415 8.04 18.85 -6.93
CA ASN A 415 9.32 18.76 -6.23
C ASN A 415 9.23 17.91 -4.96
N GLY A 416 8.08 17.31 -4.68
CA GLY A 416 7.84 16.52 -3.47
C GLY A 416 7.52 17.36 -2.25
N LYS A 417 7.23 18.67 -2.39
CA LYS A 417 6.80 19.49 -1.25
C LYS A 417 5.30 19.31 -1.01
N ALA A 418 4.93 19.01 0.24
CA ALA A 418 3.54 18.84 0.62
C ALA A 418 2.72 20.10 0.36
N LEU A 419 1.58 19.95 -0.32
CA LEU A 419 0.54 20.95 -0.46
C LEU A 419 -0.27 21.02 0.84
N LYS A 420 -1.01 22.12 1.06
CA LYS A 420 -1.87 22.25 2.24
C LYS A 420 -2.94 21.16 2.35
N THR A 421 -3.32 20.52 1.24
CA THR A 421 -4.32 19.45 1.18
C THR A 421 -3.88 18.17 1.90
N ILE A 422 -2.60 18.01 2.22
CA ILE A 422 -2.12 16.90 3.06
C ILE A 422 -2.83 16.86 4.41
N TRP A 423 -3.07 18.02 5.04
CA TRP A 423 -3.75 18.12 6.34
C TRP A 423 -5.21 17.68 6.26
N THR A 424 -5.86 17.95 5.12
CA THR A 424 -7.24 17.56 4.86
C THR A 424 -7.41 16.04 4.80
N LEU A 425 -6.38 15.30 4.37
CA LEU A 425 -6.40 13.83 4.35
C LEU A 425 -6.65 13.24 5.73
N GLY A 426 -6.10 13.84 6.79
CA GLY A 426 -6.33 13.43 8.18
C GLY A 426 -7.39 14.25 8.91
N GLU A 427 -8.22 15.03 8.20
CA GLU A 427 -9.20 15.97 8.77
C GLU A 427 -8.60 16.97 9.78
N LYS A 428 -7.33 17.34 9.60
CA LYS A 428 -6.65 18.38 10.38
C LYS A 428 -6.57 19.68 9.58
N SER A 429 -6.30 20.77 10.28
CA SER A 429 -5.88 22.05 9.70
C SER A 429 -4.36 22.18 9.76
N ALA A 430 -3.77 22.91 8.80
CA ALA A 430 -2.37 23.28 8.88
C ALA A 430 -2.10 24.00 10.21
N GLN A 431 -1.05 23.60 10.92
CA GLN A 431 -0.62 24.34 12.11
C GLN A 431 -0.08 25.70 11.64
N SER A 432 -0.74 26.79 12.02
CA SER A 432 -0.17 28.12 11.83
C SER A 432 1.03 28.23 12.76
N ASN A 433 2.23 28.24 12.22
CA ASN A 433 3.40 28.79 12.90
C ASN A 433 3.18 30.29 13.02
N ALA A 434 2.34 30.70 13.96
CA ALA A 434 2.41 32.02 14.53
C ALA A 434 3.79 32.08 15.19
N THR A 435 4.72 32.76 14.54
CA THR A 435 5.90 33.32 15.19
C THR A 435 5.38 34.06 16.42
N ASN A 436 5.59 33.49 17.61
CA ASN A 436 5.42 34.19 18.87
C ASN A 436 6.50 35.27 18.98
N ASN A 437 6.33 36.35 18.22
CA ASN A 437 6.93 37.64 18.52
C ASN A 437 6.10 38.27 19.65
N ASN A 438 6.23 37.73 20.86
CA ASN A 438 5.86 38.49 22.04
C ASN A 438 6.99 39.49 22.34
N GLN A 439 6.89 40.65 21.70
CA GLN A 439 7.31 41.88 22.35
C GLN A 439 6.35 42.12 23.50
N ASN A 440 6.82 41.99 24.75
CA ASN A 440 6.35 42.87 25.81
C ASN A 440 7.45 43.10 26.84
N ASN A 441 7.67 44.38 27.07
CA ASN A 441 8.67 45.01 27.92
C ASN A 441 8.42 44.74 29.41
N ASN A 442 9.55 44.75 30.14
CA ASN A 442 9.75 45.22 31.51
C ASN A 442 8.78 44.74 32.61
N GLN A 443 9.32 43.93 33.51
CA GLN A 443 9.37 44.33 34.92
C GLN A 443 10.61 43.76 35.61
N ASN A 444 11.42 44.68 36.14
CA ASN A 444 12.48 44.44 37.10
C ASN A 444 11.98 43.57 38.26
N ASN A 445 12.77 42.58 38.66
CA ASN A 445 13.07 42.41 40.08
C ASN A 445 14.40 41.69 40.26
N ASN A 446 15.30 42.39 40.94
CA ASN A 446 16.54 41.87 41.52
C ASN A 446 16.24 40.69 42.43
N ASN A 447 17.05 39.64 42.35
CA ASN A 447 17.68 39.07 43.53
C ASN A 447 18.90 38.22 43.15
N ASN A 448 20.05 38.67 43.67
CA ASN A 448 21.29 37.93 43.72
C ASN A 448 21.13 36.63 44.52
N ASN A 449 21.77 35.56 44.06
CA ASN A 449 22.62 34.74 44.92
C ASN A 449 23.55 33.82 44.11
N ASN A 450 24.83 33.90 44.46
CA ASN A 450 25.95 33.10 43.97
C ASN A 450 25.81 31.61 44.38
N ASN A 451 26.27 30.68 43.53
CA ASN A 451 27.53 29.94 43.77
C ASN A 451 27.73 28.72 42.85
N ASN A 452 28.98 28.62 42.40
CA ASN A 452 29.81 27.43 42.16
C ASN A 452 29.58 26.49 40.97
N ILE A 453 30.41 26.77 39.95
CA ILE A 453 31.35 25.88 39.25
C ILE A 453 31.46 24.46 39.85
N ASN A 454 31.29 23.46 38.98
CA ASN A 454 32.12 22.26 38.95
C ASN A 454 32.21 21.73 37.51
N ASN A 455 33.33 22.05 36.87
CA ASN A 455 33.87 21.29 35.75
C ASN A 455 34.48 20.00 36.31
N ASN A 456 34.16 18.86 35.70
CA ASN A 456 35.07 17.73 35.70
C ASN A 456 35.09 17.13 34.29
N GLN A 457 36.10 17.55 33.54
CA GLN A 457 36.64 16.78 32.43
C GLN A 457 37.38 15.57 33.00
N ASN A 458 37.16 14.40 32.39
CA ASN A 458 38.15 13.34 32.39
C ASN A 458 38.37 12.92 30.93
N GLN A 459 39.52 13.35 30.40
CA GLN A 459 40.07 12.89 29.13
C GLN A 459 40.72 11.51 29.31
N ASN A 460 40.59 10.61 28.33
CA ASN A 460 41.70 9.98 27.60
C ASN A 460 41.25 8.77 26.77
N ASN A 461 41.10 8.94 25.46
CA ASN A 461 41.97 8.27 24.49
C ASN A 461 41.74 8.87 23.10
N ASN A 462 42.77 9.54 22.59
CA ASN A 462 42.75 10.25 21.33
C ASN A 462 43.03 9.24 20.20
N GLN A 463 41.98 8.61 19.68
CA GLN A 463 42.01 7.84 18.43
C GLN A 463 41.01 8.47 17.47
N SER A 464 41.49 8.99 16.35
CA SER A 464 40.68 9.73 15.38
C SER A 464 39.77 8.76 14.62
N CYS A 465 38.61 8.51 15.19
CA CYS A 465 37.52 7.82 14.56
C CYS A 465 37.01 8.62 13.35
N PHE A 466 37.09 7.99 12.16
CA PHE A 466 36.85 8.66 10.90
C PHE A 466 35.42 9.21 10.76
N SER A 467 34.44 8.60 11.41
CA SER A 467 33.02 8.95 11.29
C SER A 467 32.65 10.27 11.96
N ILE A 468 33.46 10.73 12.93
CA ILE A 468 33.23 12.01 13.62
C ILE A 468 33.27 13.17 12.62
N LYS A 469 34.20 13.14 11.65
CA LYS A 469 34.31 14.17 10.60
C LYS A 469 33.09 14.20 9.67
N LEU A 470 32.30 13.12 9.66
CA LEU A 470 31.09 12.95 8.85
C LEU A 470 29.80 13.17 9.66
N GLY A 471 29.91 13.54 10.95
CA GLY A 471 28.77 13.80 11.82
C GLY A 471 28.23 12.58 12.57
N TYR A 472 28.95 11.47 12.60
CA TYR A 472 28.53 10.23 13.26
C TYR A 472 29.43 9.87 14.45
N PRO A 473 28.90 9.27 15.54
CA PRO A 473 29.69 8.81 16.67
C PRO A 473 30.61 7.64 16.29
N CYS A 474 31.42 7.19 17.24
CA CYS A 474 32.28 6.01 17.10
C CYS A 474 31.63 4.80 17.73
N CYS A 475 31.86 3.63 17.16
CA CYS A 475 31.33 2.40 17.72
C CYS A 475 32.12 1.99 18.95
N ASN A 476 31.42 1.46 19.95
CA ASN A 476 32.05 0.81 21.10
C ASN A 476 32.35 -0.67 20.81
N SER A 477 31.65 -1.26 19.84
CA SER A 477 31.88 -2.61 19.33
C SER A 477 32.67 -2.59 18.02
N ASN A 478 33.22 -3.75 17.66
CA ASN A 478 33.92 -3.98 16.39
C ASN A 478 33.04 -4.73 15.36
N ILE A 479 31.71 -4.64 15.49
CA ILE A 479 30.76 -5.33 14.60
C ILE A 479 30.50 -4.47 13.36
N VAL A 480 30.96 -4.94 12.20
CA VAL A 480 30.86 -4.23 10.92
C VAL A 480 29.52 -4.51 10.24
N TYR A 481 28.71 -3.47 10.04
CA TYR A 481 27.44 -3.51 9.31
C TYR A 481 27.59 -3.05 7.86
N TYR A 482 28.55 -2.15 7.59
CA TYR A 482 28.73 -1.54 6.28
C TYR A 482 30.17 -1.09 6.10
N VAL A 483 30.68 -1.10 4.87
CA VAL A 483 32.05 -0.64 4.54
C VAL A 483 31.98 0.22 3.30
N ASP A 484 32.59 1.39 3.36
CA ASP A 484 32.75 2.30 2.24
C ASP A 484 34.18 2.85 2.17
N ASN A 485 34.38 3.89 1.35
CA ASN A 485 35.69 4.53 1.18
C ASN A 485 36.14 5.32 2.42
N ASP A 486 35.23 5.63 3.36
CA ASP A 486 35.54 6.36 4.58
C ASP A 486 35.96 5.42 5.72
N GLY A 487 35.40 4.22 5.77
CA GLY A 487 35.86 3.17 6.68
C GLY A 487 34.82 2.08 6.96
N GLN A 488 35.02 1.36 8.06
CA GLN A 488 34.09 0.35 8.54
C GLN A 488 33.06 0.98 9.47
N TRP A 489 31.79 0.71 9.22
CA TRP A 489 30.66 1.27 9.96
C TRP A 489 29.98 0.20 10.80
N GLY A 490 29.61 0.56 12.03
CA GLY A 490 28.73 -0.21 12.89
C GLY A 490 27.40 0.51 13.13
N PHE A 491 26.47 -0.17 13.80
CA PHE A 491 25.16 0.37 14.13
C PHE A 491 24.82 0.09 15.60
N GLU A 492 24.80 1.14 16.43
CA GLU A 492 24.62 1.04 17.87
C GLU A 492 23.65 2.12 18.37
N ASN A 493 22.78 1.79 19.34
CA ASN A 493 21.81 2.73 19.92
C ASN A 493 20.95 3.46 18.85
N ASN A 494 20.49 2.72 17.84
CA ASN A 494 19.74 3.23 16.69
C ASN A 494 20.46 4.31 15.87
N ASN A 495 21.80 4.38 15.90
CA ASN A 495 22.60 5.32 15.12
C ASN A 495 23.79 4.63 14.43
N TRP A 496 24.15 5.13 13.25
CA TRP A 496 25.39 4.73 12.56
C TRP A 496 26.61 5.26 13.31
N CYS A 497 27.64 4.43 13.39
CA CYS A 497 28.90 4.78 14.04
C CYS A 497 30.11 4.27 13.24
N GLY A 498 31.26 4.92 13.36
CA GLY A 498 32.51 4.48 12.72
C GLY A 498 33.31 3.56 13.64
N ILE A 499 33.76 2.43 13.12
CA ILE A 499 34.56 1.47 13.87
C ILE A 499 36.03 1.91 13.86
N ILE A 500 36.62 1.96 15.05
CA ILE A 500 37.99 2.43 15.24
C ILE A 500 38.94 1.28 14.86
N SER A 501 39.80 1.52 13.87
CA SER A 501 40.76 0.53 13.37
C SER A 501 41.88 0.27 14.39
N ASN A 502 41.63 -0.57 15.38
CA ASN A 502 42.69 -1.13 16.22
C ASN A 502 43.34 -2.32 15.49
N ASN A 503 44.57 -2.10 15.05
CA ASN A 503 45.30 -3.02 14.18
C ASN A 503 45.86 -4.22 14.97
N GLN A 504 45.80 -5.40 14.33
CA GLN A 504 46.58 -6.61 14.57
C GLN A 504 46.13 -7.61 15.64
N ASN A 505 45.14 -8.43 15.29
CA ASN A 505 45.29 -9.89 15.12
C ASN A 505 44.00 -10.47 14.53
N ALA A 506 43.70 -10.14 13.27
CA ALA A 506 42.63 -10.82 12.54
C ALA A 506 43.11 -12.22 12.15
N VAL A 507 42.97 -13.18 13.06
CA VAL A 507 42.95 -14.60 12.68
C VAL A 507 41.87 -14.72 11.61
N ALA A 508 42.21 -15.31 10.45
CA ALA A 508 41.29 -15.47 9.33
C ALA A 508 40.00 -16.15 9.79
N THR A 509 38.99 -15.33 10.03
CA THR A 509 37.62 -15.71 10.36
C THR A 509 36.77 -15.44 9.13
N CYS A 510 35.73 -16.25 8.97
CA CYS A 510 34.78 -16.17 7.89
C CYS A 510 33.39 -16.37 8.47
N THR A 511 32.39 -15.87 7.77
CA THR A 511 30.96 -16.06 8.07
C THR A 511 30.64 -17.51 8.45
N GLY A 512 29.84 -17.72 9.49
CA GLY A 512 29.33 -19.06 9.81
C GLY A 512 30.34 -20.08 10.37
N LYS A 513 31.60 -19.70 10.61
CA LYS A 513 32.62 -20.61 11.18
C LYS A 513 32.22 -21.17 12.55
N ASP A 514 31.63 -20.33 13.40
CA ASP A 514 31.14 -20.72 14.73
C ASP A 514 29.85 -21.57 14.66
N GLN A 515 29.22 -21.63 13.48
CA GLN A 515 28.06 -22.47 13.18
C GLN A 515 28.44 -23.76 12.44
N GLY A 516 29.74 -24.03 12.26
CA GLY A 516 30.26 -25.26 11.65
C GLY A 516 30.56 -25.19 10.15
N TYR A 517 30.38 -24.04 9.50
CA TYR A 517 30.67 -23.88 8.08
C TYR A 517 32.16 -23.65 7.81
N GLN A 518 32.66 -24.23 6.70
CA GLN A 518 34.03 -24.01 6.24
C GLN A 518 34.17 -22.62 5.60
N CYS A 519 35.37 -22.06 5.60
CA CYS A 519 35.63 -20.82 4.86
C CYS A 519 35.80 -21.08 3.37
N CYS A 520 35.22 -20.22 2.53
CA CYS A 520 35.43 -20.27 1.08
C CYS A 520 36.90 -20.03 0.73
N ASN A 521 37.39 -20.72 -0.30
CA ASN A 521 38.71 -20.46 -0.86
C ASN A 521 38.70 -19.22 -1.76
N SER A 522 37.58 -18.97 -2.43
CA SER A 522 37.29 -17.78 -3.23
C SER A 522 36.62 -16.67 -2.40
N CYS A 523 36.61 -15.47 -2.97
CA CYS A 523 35.91 -14.31 -2.43
C CYS A 523 34.58 -14.03 -3.15
N SER A 524 34.06 -15.02 -3.90
CA SER A 524 32.84 -14.89 -4.67
C SER A 524 31.61 -15.03 -3.78
N VAL A 525 30.96 -13.91 -3.50
CA VAL A 525 29.75 -13.86 -2.66
C VAL A 525 28.55 -14.32 -3.48
N TYR A 526 27.87 -15.36 -3.00
CA TYR A 526 26.64 -15.90 -3.56
C TYR A 526 25.40 -15.40 -2.81
N TYR A 527 25.53 -15.16 -1.50
CA TYR A 527 24.42 -14.77 -0.62
C TYR A 527 24.91 -13.96 0.59
N VAL A 528 24.07 -13.10 1.15
CA VAL A 528 24.37 -12.29 2.34
C VAL A 528 23.17 -12.30 3.27
N ASP A 529 23.38 -12.58 4.56
CA ASP A 529 22.37 -12.54 5.61
C ASP A 529 22.93 -11.86 6.89
N ASN A 530 22.24 -12.05 8.02
CA ASN A 530 22.63 -11.50 9.31
C ASN A 530 23.92 -12.10 9.89
N ASP A 531 24.30 -13.30 9.44
CA ASP A 531 25.51 -14.00 9.90
C ASP A 531 26.74 -13.59 9.08
N GLY A 532 26.53 -13.16 7.83
CA GLY A 532 27.54 -12.50 7.01
C GLY A 532 27.45 -12.83 5.52
N ARG A 533 28.61 -12.79 4.84
CA ARG A 533 28.74 -13.10 3.40
C ARG A 533 29.00 -14.59 3.19
N TRP A 534 28.27 -15.21 2.28
CA TRP A 534 28.32 -16.64 1.97
C TRP A 534 28.68 -16.91 0.52
N GLY A 535 29.41 -17.99 0.26
CA GLY A 535 29.70 -18.53 -1.07
C GLY A 535 29.28 -20.00 -1.18
N ILE A 536 29.37 -20.55 -2.40
CA ILE A 536 29.12 -21.98 -2.65
C ILE A 536 30.33 -22.56 -3.38
N GLU A 537 30.98 -23.56 -2.78
CA GLU A 537 32.10 -24.29 -3.38
C GLU A 537 31.81 -25.79 -3.33
N ASN A 538 32.01 -26.50 -4.44
CA ASN A 538 31.71 -27.93 -4.59
C ASN A 538 30.26 -28.33 -4.20
N GLY A 539 29.31 -27.41 -4.32
CA GLY A 539 27.90 -27.63 -3.97
C GLY A 539 27.57 -27.46 -2.49
N GLU A 540 28.53 -27.06 -1.65
CA GLU A 540 28.33 -26.80 -0.22
C GLU A 540 28.48 -25.31 0.11
N TRP A 541 27.74 -24.87 1.14
CA TRP A 541 27.83 -23.50 1.66
C TRP A 541 29.13 -23.28 2.42
N CYS A 542 29.77 -22.15 2.16
CA CYS A 542 30.98 -21.73 2.84
C CYS A 542 30.90 -20.24 3.23
N GLY A 543 31.61 -19.87 4.29
CA GLY A 543 31.72 -18.50 4.74
C GLY A 543 32.77 -17.72 3.98
N ILE A 544 32.46 -16.51 3.51
CA ILE A 544 33.44 -15.64 2.86
C ILE A 544 34.40 -15.09 3.93
N LYS A 545 35.70 -15.18 3.65
CA LYS A 545 36.75 -14.70 4.56
C LYS A 545 36.63 -13.19 4.75
N ASN A 546 36.86 -12.73 5.96
CA ASN A 546 36.84 -11.29 6.27
C ASN A 546 37.96 -10.52 5.56
N THR A 547 38.97 -11.21 5.03
CA THR A 547 40.06 -10.67 4.19
C THR A 547 39.68 -10.51 2.71
N CYS A 548 38.49 -10.93 2.30
CA CYS A 548 38.00 -10.74 0.95
C CYS A 548 37.47 -9.31 0.79
N ASN A 549 38.20 -8.49 0.02
CA ASN A 549 37.85 -7.10 -0.32
C ASN A 549 36.64 -7.03 -1.26
#